data_AF-A0A4Q3YL87-F1
#
_entry.id   AF-A0A4Q3YL87-F1
#
_cell.length_a   1.000
_cell.length_b   1.000
_cell.length_c   1.000
_cell.angle_alpha   90.00
_cell.angle_beta   90.00
_cell.angle_gamma   90.00
#
_symmetry.space_group_name_H-M   'P 1'
#
loop_
_entity.id
_entity.type
_entity.pdbx_description
1 polymer ?
#
loop_
_entity_poly.entity_id
_entity_poly.type
_entity_poly.pdbx_seq_one_letter_code
_entity_poly.pdbx_strand_id
1 'polypeptide(L)' 'MTLITDLDYRVLNRHGVILDSADLLHGRPMPRSGLRWKWEIAPFDEEARHTRRVHYVAAWPDWRMTAI' A
#
# COMPACT_ATOMS: atom_id res chain seq x y z
N MET A 1 -7.00 -2.23 19.68
CA MET A 1 -7.76 -1.69 18.52
C MET A 1 -6.73 -1.49 17.44
N THR A 2 -6.84 -2.21 16.33
CA THR A 2 -5.83 -2.18 15.27
C THR A 2 -6.17 -1.11 14.24
N LEU A 3 -5.21 -0.25 13.89
CA LEU A 3 -5.27 0.57 12.68
C LEU A 3 -4.63 -0.19 11.53
N ILE A 4 -5.32 -0.32 10.40
CA ILE A 4 -4.76 -0.84 9.15
C ILE A 4 -5.02 0.22 8.08
N THR A 5 -4.00 0.57 7.31
CA THR A 5 -4.14 1.55 6.23
C THR A 5 -3.13 1.30 5.12
N ASP A 6 -3.54 1.62 3.90
CA ASP A 6 -2.65 1.72 2.75
C ASP A 6 -1.68 2.91 2.94
N LEU A 7 -0.40 2.67 2.66
CA LEU A 7 0.63 3.69 2.68
C LEU A 7 0.80 4.32 1.29
N ASP A 8 0.92 3.46 0.28
CA ASP A 8 1.09 3.84 -1.12
C ASP A 8 0.54 2.74 -2.03
N TYR A 9 0.40 3.04 -3.31
CA TYR A 9 0.12 2.03 -4.33
C TYR A 9 1.06 2.15 -5.53
N ARG A 10 1.14 1.06 -6.29
CA ARG A 10 1.81 1.01 -7.59
C ARG A 10 0.97 0.23 -8.59
N VAL A 11 0.85 0.77 -9.79
CA VAL A 11 0.35 0.05 -10.97
C VAL A 11 1.56 -0.43 -11.77
N LEU A 12 1.63 -1.73 -12.03
CA LEU A 12 2.75 -2.35 -12.73
C LEU A 12 2.28 -3.05 -14.01
N ASN A 13 3.09 -2.99 -15.06
CA ASN A 13 2.90 -3.83 -16.23
C ASN A 13 3.46 -5.26 -16.01
N ARG A 14 3.29 -6.14 -17.01
CA ARG A 14 3.78 -7.54 -16.97
C ARG A 14 5.30 -7.68 -16.82
N HIS A 15 6.06 -6.64 -17.18
CA HIS A 15 7.51 -6.62 -17.02
C HIS A 15 7.94 -6.04 -15.66
N GLY A 16 7.00 -5.70 -14.78
CA GLY A 16 7.27 -5.11 -13.48
C GLY A 16 7.61 -3.61 -13.51
N VAL A 17 7.45 -2.95 -14.65
CA VAL A 17 7.63 -1.49 -14.77
C VAL A 17 6.46 -0.80 -14.07
N ILE A 18 6.76 0.16 -13.20
CA ILE A 18 5.76 1.01 -12.55
C ILE A 18 5.26 2.01 -13.59
N LEU A 19 3.96 1.94 -13.90
CA LEU A 19 3.29 2.86 -14.81
C LEU A 19 2.62 4.03 -14.08
N ASP A 20 2.17 3.78 -12.85
CA ASP A 20 1.56 4.78 -11.98
C ASP A 20 1.84 4.46 -10.50
N SER A 21 1.84 5.47 -9.65
CA SER A 21 1.98 5.33 -8.20
C SER A 21 1.53 6.59 -7.48
N ALA A 22 1.00 6.44 -6.26
CA ALA A 22 0.75 7.57 -5.38
C ALA A 22 1.08 7.24 -3.92
N ASP A 23 1.52 8.27 -3.19
CA ASP A 23 1.57 8.29 -1.73
C ASP A 23 0.17 8.59 -1.18
N LEU A 24 -0.43 7.59 -0.53
CA LEU A 24 -1.79 7.68 0.01
C LEU A 24 -1.83 8.37 1.38
N LEU A 25 -0.67 8.65 1.99
CA LEU A 25 -0.55 9.46 3.19
C LEU A 25 -0.35 10.95 2.89
N HIS A 26 -0.19 11.33 1.62
CA HIS A 26 0.02 12.72 1.20
C HIS A 26 1.16 13.42 1.96
N GLY A 27 2.29 12.73 2.15
CA GLY A 27 3.46 13.21 2.86
C GLY A 27 3.33 13.22 4.39
N ARG A 28 2.21 12.72 4.94
CA ARG A 28 2.04 12.63 6.40
C ARG A 28 2.91 11.50 6.96
N PRO A 29 3.77 11.79 7.96
CA PRO A 29 4.54 10.75 8.59
C PRO A 29 3.62 9.84 9.40
N MET A 30 3.85 8.54 9.29
CA MET A 30 3.25 7.54 10.16
C MET A 30 4.33 6.90 11.02
N PRO A 31 4.04 6.56 12.28
CA PRO A 31 4.98 5.84 13.12
C PRO A 31 5.44 4.54 12.46
N ARG A 32 6.68 4.10 12.71
CA ARG A 32 7.17 2.84 12.12
C ARG A 32 6.30 1.68 12.60
N SER A 33 5.84 0.87 11.65
CA SER A 33 5.18 -0.40 11.92
C SER A 33 6.07 -1.55 11.46
N GLY A 34 6.20 -2.58 12.31
CA GLY A 34 6.81 -3.86 11.95
C GLY A 34 5.89 -4.79 11.14
N LEU A 35 4.61 -4.45 11.01
CA LEU A 35 3.61 -5.20 10.26
C LEU A 35 3.31 -4.49 8.95
N ARG A 36 4.00 -4.90 7.89
CA ARG A 36 3.83 -4.37 6.53
C ARG A 36 3.73 -5.49 5.52
N TRP A 37 2.82 -5.37 4.56
CA TRP A 37 2.70 -6.34 3.48
C TRP A 37 2.29 -5.67 2.17
N LYS A 38 2.51 -6.38 1.07
CA LYS A 38 1.96 -6.00 -0.23
C LYS A 38 0.62 -6.70 -0.39
N TRP A 39 -0.38 -5.96 -0.82
CA TRP A 39 -1.69 -6.51 -1.19
C TRP A 39 -1.93 -6.23 -2.67
N GLU A 40 -2.01 -7.29 -3.48
CA GLU A 40 -2.47 -7.17 -4.86
C GLU A 40 -3.99 -6.95 -4.83
N ILE A 41 -4.40 -5.71 -5.06
CA ILE A 41 -5.81 -5.28 -5.02
C ILE A 41 -6.50 -5.64 -6.33
N ALA A 42 -5.81 -5.44 -7.45
CA ALA A 42 -6.28 -5.81 -8.78
C ALA A 42 -5.16 -6.57 -9.49
N PRO A 43 -5.26 -7.89 -9.66
CA PRO A 43 -4.39 -8.67 -10.52
C PRO A 43 -4.45 -8.20 -11.98
N PHE A 44 -3.60 -8.79 -12.82
CA PHE A 44 -3.60 -8.48 -14.25
C PHE A 44 -4.97 -8.70 -14.87
N ASP A 45 -5.37 -7.75 -15.72
CA ASP A 45 -6.61 -7.78 -16.51
C ASP A 45 -7.90 -7.66 -15.68
N GLU A 46 -7.83 -7.38 -14.37
CA GLU A 46 -9.02 -7.07 -13.55
C GLU A 46 -9.45 -5.61 -13.70
N GLU A 47 -8.57 -4.66 -13.36
CA GLU A 47 -8.87 -3.22 -13.48
C GLU A 47 -8.57 -2.69 -14.90
N ALA A 48 -7.46 -3.14 -15.50
CA ALA A 48 -7.06 -2.77 -16.84
C ALA A 48 -6.16 -3.85 -17.48
N ARG A 49 -6.19 -3.89 -18.82
CA ARG A 49 -5.44 -4.86 -19.62
C ARG A 49 -3.94 -4.69 -19.40
N HIS A 50 -3.24 -5.79 -19.12
CA HIS A 50 -1.79 -5.84 -18.92
C HIS A 50 -1.22 -5.08 -17.71
N THR A 51 -2.06 -4.62 -16.80
CA THR A 51 -1.62 -3.97 -15.56
C THR A 51 -2.16 -4.66 -14.32
N ARG A 52 -1.40 -4.62 -13.23
CA ARG A 52 -1.86 -4.99 -11.89
C ARG A 52 -1.64 -3.82 -10.93
N ARG A 53 -2.47 -3.72 -9.90
CA ARG A 53 -2.36 -2.73 -8.82
C ARG A 53 -1.99 -3.42 -7.52
N VAL A 54 -0.89 -2.98 -6.91
CA VAL A 54 -0.39 -3.48 -5.63
C VAL A 54 -0.32 -2.33 -4.65
N HIS A 55 -0.98 -2.49 -3.50
CA HIS A 55 -0.92 -1.56 -2.38
C HIS A 55 0.14 -2.02 -1.38
N TYR A 56 0.82 -1.07 -0.77
CA TYR A 56 1.69 -1.30 0.37
C TYR A 56 0.92 -0.93 1.63
N VAL A 57 0.63 -1.92 2.46
CA VAL A 57 -0.25 -1.78 3.61
C VAL A 57 0.55 -1.94 4.90
N ALA A 58 0.14 -1.24 5.94
CA ALA A 58 0.67 -1.43 7.28
C ALA A 58 -0.42 -1.54 8.34
N ALA A 59 -0.08 -2.22 9.44
CA ALA A 59 -0.94 -2.36 10.59
C ALA A 59 -0.27 -1.89 11.89
N TRP A 60 -1.05 -1.31 12.80
CA TRP A 60 -0.64 -0.95 14.16
C TRP A 60 -1.66 -1.54 15.15
N PRO A 61 -1.35 -2.68 15.80
CA PRO A 61 -2.25 -3.35 16.76
C PRO A 61 -2.68 -2.47 17.94
N ASP A 62 -1.78 -1.55 18.34
CA ASP A 62 -1.96 -0.59 19.44
C ASP A 62 -1.61 0.83 18.98
N TRP A 63 -2.26 1.30 17.91
CA TRP A 63 -1.91 2.55 17.21
C TRP A 63 -1.80 3.79 18.11
N ARG A 64 -2.57 3.83 19.21
CA ARG A 64 -2.53 4.95 20.18
C ARG A 64 -1.21 5.03 20.95
N MET A 65 -0.50 3.93 21.11
CA MET A 65 0.81 3.89 21.78
C MET A 65 1.97 4.13 20.81
N THR A 66 1.74 4.06 19.50
CA THR A 66 2.79 4.29 18.50
C THR A 66 2.94 5.78 18.14
N ALA A 67 2.06 6.66 18.63
CA ALA A 67 2.07 8.10 18.33
C ALA A 67 3.04 8.95 19.18
N ILE A 68 4.08 8.33 19.76
CA ILE A 68 5.08 8.98 20.63
C ILE A 68 6.24 9.49 19.78
#